data_AF-A0A535WPS7-F1
#
_entry.id   AF-A0A535WPS7-F1
#
_cell.length_a   1.000
_cell.length_b   1.000
_cell.length_c   1.000
_cell.angle_alpha   90.00
_cell.angle_beta   90.00
_cell.angle_gamma   90.00
#
_symmetry.space_group_name_H-M   'P 1'
#
loop_
_entity.id
_entity.type
_entity.pdbx_description
1 polymer ?
#
loop_
_entity_poly.entity_id
_entity_poly.type
_entity_poly.pdbx_seq_one_letter_code
_entity_poly.pdbx_strand_id
1 'polypeptide(L)'
;MRLSIRYKIILPFTVLLVFVGVIGTGVATAQLTSAAAAEFDAKLLHSSLQANQLLSQADADRMADLRRATDTVGVAEALASSDTAALARLLTPIAANVPAASIQLRVLDVHGQELLRIRGSGDSPGPINVSDAGVFRGQPAVISVLAGANAGERAAFLSDQPAQPVLYWVGAVRTTGDRIIGAVLLGESVTEVAAGIPGSTFYDLSGLRLATTLSAAPVASEA
;
A
#
# COMPACT_ATOMS: atom_id res chain seq x y z
N MET A 1 24.91 -65.51 34.26
CA MET A 1 25.86 -65.07 33.21
C MET A 1 26.98 -64.28 33.85
N ARG A 2 28.23 -64.76 33.80
CA ARG A 2 29.40 -64.01 34.28
C ARG A 2 29.85 -63.08 33.15
N LEU A 3 29.70 -61.76 33.31
CA LEU A 3 30.24 -60.80 32.35
C LEU A 3 31.76 -60.93 32.29
N SER A 4 32.31 -61.00 31.07
CA SER A 4 33.75 -60.90 30.83
C SER A 4 34.31 -59.62 31.46
N ILE A 5 35.48 -59.72 32.11
CA ILE A 5 36.12 -58.59 32.82
C ILE A 5 36.30 -57.36 31.90
N ARG A 6 36.42 -57.59 30.59
CA ARG A 6 36.55 -56.56 29.54
C ARG A 6 35.32 -55.65 29.47
N TYR A 7 34.11 -56.21 29.56
CA TYR A 7 32.88 -55.41 29.53
C TYR A 7 32.70 -54.59 30.81
N LYS A 8 33.15 -55.09 31.96
CA LYS A 8 33.05 -54.37 33.25
C LYS A 8 33.94 -53.12 33.29
N ILE A 9 35.00 -53.09 32.46
CA ILE A 9 35.90 -51.96 32.31
C ILE A 9 35.44 -51.00 31.20
N ILE A 10 35.01 -51.49 30.03
CA ILE A 10 34.69 -50.65 28.85
C ILE A 10 33.32 -49.97 28.97
N LEU A 11 32.33 -50.66 29.53
CA LEU A 11 30.94 -50.19 29.59
C LEU A 11 30.76 -48.79 30.24
N PRO A 12 31.37 -48.45 31.40
CA PRO A 12 31.23 -47.10 31.95
C PRO A 12 31.77 -46.00 31.02
N PHE A 13 32.85 -46.27 30.28
CA PHE A 13 33.41 -45.31 29.31
C PHE A 13 32.51 -45.15 28.09
N THR A 14 31.94 -46.24 27.56
CA THR A 14 30.99 -46.16 26.44
C THR A 14 29.74 -45.37 26.83
N VAL A 15 29.21 -45.60 28.04
CA VAL A 15 28.05 -44.84 28.55
C VAL A 15 28.39 -43.35 28.67
N LEU A 16 29.57 -43.02 29.20
CA LEU A 16 30.05 -41.64 29.27
C LEU A 16 30.12 -41.00 27.88
N LEU A 17 30.69 -41.71 26.90
CA LEU A 17 30.81 -41.23 25.51
C LEU A 17 29.45 -40.94 24.89
N VAL A 18 28.48 -41.84 25.06
CA VAL A 18 27.11 -41.66 24.56
C VAL A 18 26.47 -40.44 25.24
N PHE A 19 26.63 -40.31 26.56
CA PHE A 19 26.05 -39.19 27.30
C PHE A 19 26.62 -37.84 26.84
N VAL A 20 27.93 -37.76 26.66
CA VAL A 20 28.61 -36.57 26.13
C VAL A 20 28.16 -36.28 24.70
N GLY A 21 28.04 -37.30 23.84
CA GLY A 21 27.55 -37.14 22.47
C GLY A 21 26.13 -36.59 22.42
N VAL A 22 25.20 -37.16 23.19
CA VAL A 22 23.80 -36.70 23.25
C VAL A 22 23.70 -35.28 23.75
N ILE A 23 24.43 -34.92 24.82
CA ILE A 23 24.43 -33.55 25.34
C ILE A 23 25.07 -32.59 24.34
N GLY A 24 26.22 -32.96 23.77
CA GLY A 24 26.95 -32.13 22.80
C GLY A 24 26.11 -31.85 21.55
N THR A 25 25.50 -32.88 20.96
CA THR A 25 24.58 -32.72 19.83
C THR A 25 23.35 -31.92 20.22
N GLY A 26 22.74 -32.20 21.38
CA GLY A 26 21.57 -31.45 21.87
C GLY A 26 21.85 -29.95 22.02
N VAL A 27 22.99 -29.60 22.61
CA VAL A 27 23.43 -28.20 22.77
C VAL A 27 23.74 -27.55 21.41
N ALA A 28 24.44 -28.27 20.52
CA ALA A 28 24.75 -27.76 19.18
C ALA A 28 23.47 -27.51 18.36
N THR A 29 22.53 -28.45 18.37
CA THR A 29 21.23 -28.31 17.70
C THR A 29 20.43 -27.15 18.29
N ALA A 30 20.35 -27.04 19.62
CA ALA A 30 19.63 -25.95 20.27
C ALA A 30 20.20 -24.57 19.91
N GLN A 31 21.53 -24.44 19.86
CA GLN A 31 22.19 -23.20 19.45
C GLN A 31 21.93 -22.89 17.97
N LEU A 32 22.03 -23.89 17.09
CA LEU A 32 21.76 -23.71 15.67
C LEU A 32 20.30 -23.30 15.43
N THR A 33 19.35 -23.96 16.09
CA THR A 33 17.92 -23.61 16.02
C THR A 33 17.66 -22.21 16.55
N SER A 34 18.29 -21.82 17.66
CA SER A 34 18.13 -20.48 18.24
C SER A 34 18.70 -19.39 17.33
N ALA A 35 19.86 -19.64 16.72
CA ALA A 35 20.46 -18.73 15.75
C ALA A 35 19.58 -18.58 14.50
N ALA A 36 19.05 -19.70 13.98
CA ALA A 36 18.13 -19.68 12.84
C ALA A 36 16.85 -18.90 13.17
N ALA A 37 16.24 -19.14 14.33
CA ALA A 37 15.04 -18.43 14.77
C ALA A 37 15.30 -16.92 14.89
N ALA A 38 16.41 -16.52 15.52
CA ALA A 38 16.78 -15.11 15.65
C ALA A 38 17.00 -14.43 14.29
N GLU A 39 17.60 -15.12 13.32
CA GLU A 39 17.78 -14.57 11.98
C GLU A 39 16.45 -14.46 11.21
N PHE A 40 15.54 -15.44 11.36
CA PHE A 40 14.20 -15.33 10.79
C PHE A 40 13.42 -14.15 11.37
N ASP A 41 13.41 -13.98 12.69
CA ASP A 41 12.75 -12.86 13.35
C ASP A 41 13.33 -11.51 12.91
N ALA A 42 14.65 -11.42 12.81
CA ALA A 42 15.33 -10.22 12.32
C ALA A 42 14.94 -9.90 10.86
N LYS A 43 14.83 -10.91 9.99
CA LYS A 43 14.39 -10.73 8.60
C LYS A 43 12.92 -10.30 8.50
N LEU A 44 12.04 -10.88 9.31
CA LEU A 44 10.62 -10.50 9.36
C LEU A 44 10.46 -9.05 9.83
N LEU A 45 11.19 -8.65 10.88
CA LEU A 45 11.19 -7.27 11.36
C LEU A 45 11.72 -6.31 10.30
N HIS A 46 12.86 -6.64 9.68
CA HIS A 46 13.45 -5.80 8.65
C HIS A 46 12.52 -5.64 7.45
N SER A 47 11.92 -6.73 6.97
CA SER A 47 10.96 -6.70 5.85
C SER A 47 9.71 -5.89 6.21
N SER A 48 9.19 -6.02 7.43
CA SER A 48 8.06 -5.22 7.91
C SER A 48 8.38 -3.73 7.96
N LEU A 49 9.53 -3.35 8.51
CA LEU A 49 9.97 -1.95 8.56
C LEU A 49 10.18 -1.37 7.16
N GLN A 50 10.82 -2.13 6.27
CA GLN A 50 11.05 -1.73 4.89
C GLN A 50 9.73 -1.52 4.14
N ALA A 51 8.79 -2.45 4.24
CA ALA A 51 7.48 -2.34 3.60
C ALA A 51 6.70 -1.13 4.14
N ASN A 52 6.67 -0.91 5.45
CA ASN A 52 6.03 0.25 6.07
C ASN A 52 6.66 1.57 5.60
N GLN A 53 7.99 1.61 5.50
CA GLN A 53 8.69 2.80 5.02
C GLN A 53 8.37 3.11 3.56
N LEU A 54 8.35 2.10 2.68
CA LEU A 54 7.99 2.29 1.28
C LEU A 54 6.53 2.70 1.11
N LEU A 55 5.61 2.13 1.89
CA LEU A 55 4.21 2.53 1.90
C LEU A 55 4.03 3.96 2.38
N SER A 56 4.73 4.36 3.44
CA SER A 56 4.69 5.72 3.96
C SER A 56 5.26 6.75 2.96
N GLN A 57 6.30 6.37 2.21
CA GLN A 57 6.85 7.20 1.14
C GLN A 57 5.86 7.35 -0.01
N ALA A 58 5.23 6.25 -0.45
CA ALA A 58 4.22 6.30 -1.50
C ALA A 58 3.03 7.20 -1.11
N ASP A 59 2.55 7.08 0.13
CA ASP A 59 1.49 7.93 0.69
C ASP A 59 1.91 9.42 0.70
N ALA A 60 3.12 9.73 1.15
CA ALA A 60 3.64 11.09 1.17
C ALA A 60 3.77 11.69 -0.24
N ASP A 61 4.23 10.91 -1.21
CA ASP A 61 4.36 11.35 -2.61
C ASP A 61 2.98 11.64 -3.21
N ARG A 62 2.00 10.74 -3.06
CA ARG A 62 0.63 10.95 -3.55
C ARG A 62 -0.03 12.14 -2.88
N MET A 63 0.22 12.36 -1.58
CA MET A 63 -0.25 13.55 -0.88
C MET A 63 0.41 14.85 -1.36
N ALA A 64 1.65 14.81 -1.82
CA ALA A 64 2.33 15.95 -2.42
C ALA A 64 1.75 16.26 -3.81
N ASP A 65 1.49 15.23 -4.63
CA ASP A 65 0.83 15.35 -5.93
C ASP A 65 -0.58 15.95 -5.80
N LEU A 66 -1.35 15.44 -4.84
CA LEU A 66 -2.67 15.93 -4.53
C LEU A 66 -2.64 17.39 -4.05
N ARG A 67 -1.65 17.77 -3.23
CA ARG A 67 -1.45 19.17 -2.81
C ARG A 67 -1.21 20.08 -4.01
N ARG A 68 -0.38 19.64 -4.96
CA ARG A 68 -0.14 20.41 -6.19
C ARG A 68 -1.44 20.62 -6.96
N ALA A 69 -2.31 19.61 -7.02
CA ALA A 69 -3.61 19.73 -7.68
C ALA A 69 -4.59 20.65 -6.94
N THR A 70 -4.72 20.53 -5.61
CA THR A 70 -5.67 21.33 -4.82
C THR A 70 -5.27 22.80 -4.71
N ASP A 71 -3.96 23.07 -4.65
CA ASP A 71 -3.42 24.40 -4.38
C ASP A 71 -3.07 25.16 -5.68
N THR A 72 -3.40 24.59 -6.84
CA THR A 72 -3.20 25.26 -8.13
C THR A 72 -4.12 26.46 -8.25
N VAL A 73 -3.53 27.62 -8.56
CA VAL A 73 -4.24 28.88 -8.78
C VAL A 73 -5.27 28.71 -9.90
N GLY A 74 -6.51 29.13 -9.66
CA GLY A 74 -7.61 29.01 -10.62
C GLY A 74 -8.47 27.76 -10.42
N VAL A 75 -8.02 26.75 -9.66
CA VAL A 75 -8.81 25.53 -9.42
C VAL A 75 -10.01 25.82 -8.53
N ALA A 76 -9.84 26.62 -7.47
CA ALA A 76 -10.94 27.00 -6.59
C ALA A 76 -12.01 27.84 -7.33
N GLU A 77 -11.56 28.76 -8.19
CA GLU A 77 -12.44 29.62 -8.99
C GLU A 77 -13.20 28.83 -10.06
N ALA A 78 -12.50 27.95 -10.78
CA ALA A 78 -13.11 27.08 -11.80
C ALA A 78 -14.07 26.06 -11.17
N LEU A 79 -13.79 25.59 -9.95
CA LEU A 79 -14.69 24.72 -9.20
C LEU A 79 -15.94 25.47 -8.73
N ALA A 80 -15.78 26.70 -8.25
CA ALA A 80 -16.90 27.56 -7.85
C ALA A 80 -17.85 27.89 -9.01
N SER A 81 -17.31 28.09 -10.22
CA SER A 81 -18.11 28.33 -11.43
C SER A 81 -18.56 27.05 -12.14
N SER A 82 -18.15 25.87 -11.66
CA SER A 82 -18.36 24.58 -12.35
C SER A 82 -17.84 24.56 -13.80
N ASP A 83 -16.77 25.30 -14.09
CA ASP A 83 -16.13 25.35 -15.41
C ASP A 83 -15.18 24.15 -15.59
N THR A 84 -15.74 23.05 -16.08
CA THR A 84 -14.99 21.81 -16.33
C THR A 84 -13.89 21.97 -17.38
N ALA A 85 -14.03 22.92 -18.31
CA ALA A 85 -13.02 23.19 -19.33
C ALA A 85 -11.79 23.90 -18.73
N ALA A 86 -12.01 24.87 -17.84
CA ALA A 86 -10.93 25.49 -17.07
C ALA A 86 -10.25 24.49 -16.14
N LEU A 87 -11.02 23.68 -15.40
CA LEU A 87 -10.48 22.62 -14.54
C LEU A 87 -9.61 21.62 -15.33
N ALA A 88 -10.06 21.19 -16.50
CA ALA A 88 -9.29 20.27 -17.36
C ALA A 88 -7.97 20.91 -17.82
N ARG A 89 -7.97 22.19 -18.22
CA ARG A 89 -6.75 22.90 -18.64
C ARG A 89 -5.72 23.02 -17.51
N LEU A 90 -6.18 23.25 -16.27
CA LEU A 90 -5.30 23.42 -15.11
C LEU A 90 -4.75 22.10 -14.58
N LEU A 91 -5.60 21.07 -14.51
CA LEU A 91 -5.26 19.81 -13.83
C LEU A 91 -4.68 18.73 -14.76
N THR A 92 -4.90 18.80 -16.07
CA THR A 92 -4.32 17.82 -17.03
C THR A 92 -2.79 17.81 -16.99
N PRO A 93 -2.09 18.97 -17.00
CA PRO A 93 -0.62 18.98 -16.88
C PRO A 93 -0.12 18.41 -15.56
N ILE A 94 -0.89 18.54 -14.48
CA ILE A 94 -0.52 18.00 -13.16
C ILE A 94 -0.64 16.48 -13.20
N ALA A 95 -1.77 15.97 -13.69
CA ALA A 95 -2.01 14.54 -13.85
C ALA A 95 -0.99 13.89 -14.79
N ALA A 96 -0.63 14.56 -15.88
CA ALA A 96 0.35 14.08 -16.87
C ALA A 96 1.79 14.01 -16.34
N ASN A 97 2.12 14.79 -15.31
CA ASN A 97 3.46 14.83 -14.72
C ASN A 97 3.62 13.89 -13.51
N VAL A 98 2.61 13.09 -13.17
CA VAL A 98 2.77 12.11 -12.10
C VAL A 98 3.39 10.83 -12.67
N PRO A 99 4.50 10.32 -12.10
CA PRO A 99 5.27 9.23 -12.69
C PRO A 99 4.57 7.86 -12.68
N ALA A 100 3.40 7.71 -12.04
CA ALA A 100 2.68 6.45 -11.94
C ALA A 100 1.72 6.22 -13.12
N ALA A 101 1.67 4.97 -13.59
CA ALA A 101 1.13 4.57 -14.88
C ALA A 101 -0.40 4.51 -14.98
N SER A 102 -1.14 4.57 -13.87
CA SER A 102 -2.62 4.55 -13.87
C SER A 102 -3.30 5.63 -13.04
N ILE A 103 -2.60 6.72 -12.72
CA ILE A 103 -3.18 7.76 -11.86
C ILE A 103 -4.41 8.42 -12.50
N GLN A 104 -5.45 8.57 -11.69
CA GLN A 104 -6.68 9.26 -12.04
C GLN A 104 -6.91 10.42 -11.08
N LEU A 105 -7.02 11.64 -11.62
CA LEU A 105 -7.50 12.78 -10.86
C LEU A 105 -9.01 12.91 -11.04
N ARG A 106 -9.73 13.16 -9.95
CA ARG A 106 -11.18 13.40 -9.97
C ARG A 106 -11.49 14.64 -9.17
N VAL A 107 -12.37 15.48 -9.68
CA VAL A 107 -12.77 16.72 -9.02
C VAL A 107 -14.22 16.58 -8.59
N LEU A 108 -14.48 16.82 -7.32
CA LEU A 108 -15.80 16.81 -6.73
C LEU A 108 -16.26 18.22 -6.33
N ASP A 109 -17.56 18.46 -6.45
CA ASP A 109 -18.20 19.64 -5.87
C ASP A 109 -18.34 19.55 -4.33
N VAL A 110 -18.89 20.60 -3.70
CA VAL A 110 -19.19 20.63 -2.26
C VAL A 110 -20.17 19.55 -1.79
N HIS A 111 -20.90 18.91 -2.70
CA HIS A 111 -21.86 17.86 -2.43
C HIS A 111 -21.29 16.46 -2.72
N GLY A 112 -20.01 16.34 -3.09
CA GLY A 112 -19.36 15.08 -3.44
C GLY A 112 -19.74 14.54 -4.83
N GLN A 113 -20.29 15.35 -5.73
CA GLN A 113 -20.52 14.97 -7.13
C GLN A 113 -19.25 15.15 -7.96
N GLU A 114 -18.89 14.12 -8.72
CA GLU A 114 -17.79 14.18 -9.67
C GLU A 114 -18.15 15.08 -10.86
N LEU A 115 -17.41 16.18 -11.01
CA LEU A 115 -17.55 17.15 -12.11
C LEU A 115 -16.59 16.86 -13.26
N LEU A 116 -15.39 16.36 -12.91
CA LEU A 116 -14.33 16.11 -13.88
C LEU A 116 -13.52 14.89 -13.46
N ARG A 117 -13.19 14.06 -14.44
CA ARG A 117 -12.25 12.95 -14.34
C ARG A 117 -11.11 13.18 -15.32
N ILE A 118 -9.88 13.00 -14.88
CA ILE A 118 -8.68 13.11 -15.72
C ILE A 118 -7.85 11.84 -15.53
N ARG A 119 -7.44 11.23 -16.64
CA ARG A 119 -6.42 10.18 -16.63
C ARG A 119 -5.05 10.83 -16.82
N GLY A 120 -4.13 10.58 -15.89
CA GLY A 120 -2.78 11.13 -15.93
C GLY A 120 -1.85 10.40 -16.89
N SER A 121 -2.03 9.09 -17.08
CA SER A 121 -1.07 8.23 -17.76
C SER A 121 -1.69 7.31 -18.82
N GLY A 122 -1.00 7.16 -19.96
CA GLY A 122 -1.42 6.46 -21.19
C GLY A 122 -1.03 7.21 -22.48
N ASP A 123 -1.44 6.71 -23.65
CA ASP A 123 -1.16 7.34 -24.98
C ASP A 123 -1.72 8.77 -25.14
N SER A 124 -2.63 9.21 -24.26
CA SER A 124 -3.11 10.60 -24.18
C SER A 124 -3.66 10.90 -22.80
N PRO A 125 -2.91 11.63 -21.94
CA PRO A 125 -3.45 12.23 -20.73
C PRO A 125 -4.59 13.19 -21.08
N GLY A 126 -5.70 13.13 -20.33
CA GLY A 126 -6.83 13.98 -20.66
C GLY A 126 -8.11 13.68 -19.89
N PRO A 127 -9.13 14.54 -20.10
CA PRO A 127 -10.43 14.39 -19.47
C PRO A 127 -11.14 13.14 -19.97
N ILE A 128 -11.83 12.46 -19.05
CA ILE A 128 -12.66 11.29 -19.32
C ILE A 128 -14.10 11.61 -18.94
N ASN A 129 -15.05 11.04 -19.67
CA ASN A 129 -16.46 11.22 -19.35
C ASN A 129 -16.80 10.64 -17.97
N VAL A 130 -17.51 11.44 -17.17
CA VAL A 130 -18.03 11.03 -15.87
C VAL A 130 -19.35 10.28 -16.10
N SER A 131 -19.33 8.96 -15.96
CA SER A 131 -20.54 8.11 -16.05
C SER A 131 -21.33 8.08 -14.74
N ASP A 132 -20.64 8.20 -13.61
CA ASP A 132 -21.21 7.93 -12.28
C ASP A 132 -20.85 9.05 -11.30
N ALA A 133 -21.45 10.22 -11.49
CA ALA A 133 -21.09 11.42 -10.72
C ALA A 133 -21.29 11.27 -9.20
N GLY A 134 -22.23 10.43 -8.76
CA GLY A 134 -22.62 10.30 -7.36
C GLY A 134 -21.89 9.24 -6.55
N VAL A 135 -20.93 8.50 -7.13
CA VAL A 135 -20.28 7.35 -6.47
C VAL A 135 -19.61 7.73 -5.16
N PHE A 136 -19.08 8.94 -5.06
CA PHE A 136 -18.31 9.39 -3.90
C PHE A 136 -19.13 10.15 -2.85
N ARG A 137 -20.41 10.45 -3.11
CA ARG A 137 -21.27 11.21 -2.18
C ARG A 137 -21.42 10.56 -0.81
N GLY A 138 -21.48 9.23 -0.78
CA GLY A 138 -21.64 8.45 0.45
C GLY A 138 -20.32 8.05 1.12
N GLN A 139 -19.17 8.40 0.53
CA GLN A 139 -17.88 7.93 1.03
C GLN A 139 -17.51 8.69 2.31
N PRO A 140 -17.27 8.01 3.46
CA PRO A 140 -16.98 8.68 4.72
C PRO A 140 -15.77 9.62 4.66
N ALA A 141 -14.71 9.21 3.95
CA ALA A 141 -13.50 10.01 3.73
C ALA A 141 -13.76 11.30 2.95
N VAL A 142 -14.68 11.28 1.99
CA VAL A 142 -15.05 12.48 1.21
C VAL A 142 -15.89 13.41 2.06
N ILE A 143 -16.88 12.86 2.77
CA ILE A 143 -17.73 13.63 3.69
C ILE A 143 -16.87 14.31 4.76
N SER A 144 -15.89 13.62 5.36
CA SER A 144 -15.03 14.19 6.39
C SER A 144 -14.16 15.33 5.87
N VAL A 145 -13.59 15.19 4.66
CA VAL A 145 -12.75 16.22 4.04
C VAL A 145 -13.58 17.44 3.66
N LEU A 146 -14.76 17.25 3.07
CA LEU A 146 -15.68 18.35 2.73
C LEU A 146 -16.24 19.06 3.96
N ALA A 147 -16.41 18.35 5.08
CA ALA A 147 -16.81 18.93 6.36
C ALA A 147 -15.68 19.69 7.07
N GLY A 148 -14.45 19.64 6.56
CA GLY A 148 -13.29 20.28 7.18
C GLY A 148 -12.82 19.61 8.47
N ALA A 149 -13.21 18.35 8.72
CA ALA A 149 -12.75 17.58 9.88
C ALA A 149 -11.22 17.39 9.82
N ASN A 150 -10.57 17.35 10.99
CA ASN A 150 -9.11 17.31 11.11
C ASN A 150 -8.44 18.44 10.30
N ALA A 151 -8.93 19.68 10.35
CA ALA A 151 -8.45 20.78 9.49
C ALA A 151 -8.57 20.53 7.96
N GLY A 152 -9.49 19.66 7.53
CA GLY A 152 -9.60 19.21 6.13
C GLY A 152 -8.39 18.37 5.69
N GLU A 153 -7.65 17.83 6.65
CA GLU A 153 -6.47 17.01 6.47
C GLU A 153 -6.93 15.63 6.02
N ARG A 154 -7.04 15.56 4.69
CA ARG A 154 -6.67 14.45 3.80
C ARG A 154 -6.95 13.05 4.34
N ALA A 155 -7.84 12.36 3.64
CA ALA A 155 -8.17 10.97 3.93
C ALA A 155 -7.81 10.08 2.74
N ALA A 156 -7.34 8.87 3.03
CA ALA A 156 -7.20 7.81 2.04
C ALA A 156 -8.29 6.74 2.26
N PHE A 157 -8.82 6.17 1.18
CA PHE A 157 -9.77 5.07 1.27
C PHE A 157 -9.63 4.13 0.08
N LEU A 158 -9.93 2.86 0.31
CA LEU A 158 -10.01 1.85 -0.74
C LEU A 158 -11.41 1.86 -1.36
N SER A 159 -11.49 1.87 -2.69
CA SER A 159 -12.73 1.68 -3.42
C SER A 159 -12.76 0.31 -4.09
N ASP A 160 -13.77 -0.48 -3.73
CA ASP A 160 -14.00 -1.83 -4.23
C ASP A 160 -14.72 -1.83 -5.58
N GLN A 161 -14.23 -1.04 -6.55
CA GLN A 161 -14.79 -1.08 -7.90
C GLN A 161 -14.51 -2.47 -8.52
N PRO A 162 -15.52 -3.14 -9.11
CA PRO A 162 -15.50 -4.57 -9.43
C PRO A 162 -14.45 -4.99 -10.48
N ALA A 163 -13.82 -4.05 -11.17
CA ALA A 163 -12.81 -4.36 -12.18
C ALA A 163 -11.39 -4.36 -11.61
N GLN A 164 -11.03 -3.36 -10.80
CA GLN A 164 -9.75 -3.30 -10.08
C GLN A 164 -9.90 -2.41 -8.82
N PRO A 165 -9.37 -2.84 -7.67
CA PRO A 165 -9.36 -2.02 -6.46
C PRO A 165 -8.48 -0.78 -6.65
N VAL A 166 -9.01 0.38 -6.31
CA VAL A 166 -8.32 1.68 -6.44
C VAL A 166 -8.20 2.31 -5.05
N LEU A 167 -6.98 2.69 -4.69
CA LEU A 167 -6.72 3.49 -3.51
C LEU A 167 -6.89 4.97 -3.88
N TYR A 168 -7.74 5.66 -3.15
CA TYR A 168 -8.03 7.08 -3.35
C TYR A 168 -7.49 7.91 -2.20
N TRP A 169 -6.80 9.00 -2.52
CA TRP A 169 -6.47 10.10 -1.60
C TRP A 169 -7.36 11.29 -1.88
N VAL A 170 -7.94 11.89 -0.85
CA VAL A 170 -8.89 13.01 -0.95
C VAL A 170 -8.28 14.27 -0.35
N GLY A 171 -8.39 15.41 -1.02
CA GLY A 171 -7.91 16.70 -0.56
C GLY A 171 -8.95 17.78 -0.80
N ALA A 172 -9.21 18.62 0.22
CA ALA A 172 -10.14 19.73 0.09
C ALA A 172 -9.55 20.84 -0.80
N VAL A 173 -10.38 21.41 -1.67
CA VAL A 173 -10.06 22.64 -2.40
C VAL A 173 -10.60 23.81 -1.62
N ARG A 174 -9.72 24.76 -1.29
CA ARG A 174 -10.04 25.93 -0.47
C ARG A 174 -9.87 27.20 -1.32
N THR A 175 -10.75 28.16 -1.10
CA THR A 175 -10.54 29.53 -1.61
C THR A 175 -9.53 30.28 -0.75
N THR A 176 -9.09 31.45 -1.22
CA THR A 176 -8.23 32.40 -0.48
C THR A 176 -8.73 32.79 0.92
N GLY A 177 -10.03 32.66 1.19
CA GLY A 177 -10.66 32.87 2.50
C GLY A 177 -10.88 31.59 3.33
N ASP A 178 -10.15 30.50 3.05
CA ASP A 178 -10.19 29.21 3.77
C ASP A 178 -11.52 28.44 3.72
N ARG A 179 -12.46 28.86 2.87
CA ARG A 179 -13.72 28.14 2.64
C ARG A 179 -13.50 26.97 1.67
N ILE A 180 -14.01 25.79 2.04
CA ILE A 180 -14.00 24.60 1.19
C ILE A 180 -15.06 24.75 0.09
N ILE A 181 -14.63 24.59 -1.17
CA ILE A 181 -15.48 24.70 -2.38
C ILE A 181 -15.63 23.35 -3.09
N GLY A 182 -14.88 22.34 -2.65
CA GLY A 182 -15.05 20.95 -3.08
C GLY A 182 -13.82 20.13 -2.72
N ALA A 183 -13.58 19.05 -3.45
CA ALA A 183 -12.46 18.16 -3.20
C ALA A 183 -11.84 17.64 -4.49
N VAL A 184 -10.55 17.30 -4.44
CA VAL A 184 -9.87 16.53 -5.48
C VAL A 184 -9.56 15.15 -4.92
N LEU A 185 -9.72 14.13 -5.74
CA LEU A 185 -9.27 12.77 -5.46
C LEU A 185 -8.16 12.41 -6.42
N LEU A 186 -7.13 11.77 -5.89
CA LEU A 186 -6.12 11.07 -6.65
C LEU A 186 -6.35 9.58 -6.45
N GLY A 187 -6.58 8.84 -7.53
CA GLY A 187 -6.76 7.39 -7.51
C GLY A 187 -5.58 6.67 -8.15
N GLU A 188 -5.11 5.61 -7.51
CA GLU A 188 -4.06 4.71 -8.01
C GLU A 188 -4.50 3.26 -7.81
N SER A 189 -4.20 2.38 -8.78
CA SER A 189 -4.52 0.96 -8.62
C SER A 189 -3.70 0.33 -7.49
N VAL A 190 -4.31 -0.55 -6.70
CA VAL A 190 -3.58 -1.26 -5.63
C VAL A 190 -2.44 -2.11 -6.22
N THR A 191 -2.59 -2.58 -7.46
CA THR A 191 -1.55 -3.30 -8.19
C THR A 191 -0.30 -2.44 -8.42
N GLU A 192 -0.44 -1.17 -8.77
CA GLU A 192 0.69 -0.25 -8.95
C GLU A 192 1.32 0.14 -7.62
N VAL A 193 0.51 0.41 -6.60
CA VAL A 193 1.01 0.62 -5.23
C VAL A 193 1.83 -0.59 -4.77
N ALA A 194 1.32 -1.80 -5.02
CA ALA A 194 2.03 -3.03 -4.70
C ALA A 194 3.32 -3.20 -5.52
N ALA A 195 3.33 -2.79 -6.80
CA ALA A 195 4.54 -2.82 -7.64
C ALA A 195 5.68 -1.95 -7.07
N GLY A 196 5.35 -0.87 -6.35
CA GLY A 196 6.32 -0.05 -5.62
C GLY A 196 6.89 -0.70 -4.36
N ILE A 197 6.31 -1.82 -3.89
CA ILE A 197 6.69 -2.51 -2.66
C ILE A 197 6.98 -3.99 -3.00
N PRO A 198 8.24 -4.34 -3.34
CA PRO A 198 8.59 -5.69 -3.77
C PRO A 198 8.38 -6.72 -2.67
N GLY A 199 7.91 -7.92 -3.04
CA GLY A 199 7.66 -9.01 -2.10
C GLY A 199 6.42 -8.82 -1.21
N SER A 200 5.51 -7.93 -1.59
CA SER A 200 4.30 -7.62 -0.82
C SER A 200 3.07 -8.34 -1.37
N THR A 201 2.10 -8.55 -0.49
CA THR A 201 0.74 -8.96 -0.85
C THR A 201 -0.26 -8.13 -0.06
N PHE A 202 -1.18 -7.49 -0.76
CA PHE A 202 -2.24 -6.67 -0.20
C PHE A 202 -3.51 -7.50 -0.07
N TYR A 203 -4.16 -7.37 1.07
CA TYR A 203 -5.44 -8.01 1.38
C TYR A 203 -6.45 -6.94 1.78
N ASP A 204 -7.73 -7.21 1.54
CA ASP A 204 -8.82 -6.44 2.15
C ASP A 204 -9.02 -6.85 3.62
N LEU A 205 -10.00 -6.23 4.29
CA LEU A 205 -10.36 -6.55 5.67
C LEU A 205 -11.04 -7.93 5.82
N SER A 206 -11.48 -8.55 4.72
CA SER A 206 -12.06 -9.89 4.69
C SER A 206 -11.01 -11.00 4.49
N GLY A 207 -9.77 -10.62 4.19
CA GLY A 207 -8.67 -11.54 3.85
C GLY A 207 -8.60 -11.91 2.37
N LEU A 208 -9.40 -11.27 1.52
CA LEU A 208 -9.32 -11.43 0.07
C LEU A 208 -8.10 -10.69 -0.47
N ARG A 209 -7.31 -11.38 -1.31
CA ARG A 209 -6.12 -10.80 -1.93
C ARG A 209 -6.51 -9.75 -2.98
N LEU A 210 -6.00 -8.53 -2.81
CA LEU A 210 -6.16 -7.40 -3.74
C LEU A 210 -5.05 -7.37 -4.79
N ALA A 211 -3.79 -7.50 -4.37
CA ALA A 211 -2.63 -7.47 -5.26
C ALA A 211 -1.46 -8.26 -4.65
N THR A 212 -0.54 -8.75 -5.49
CA THR A 212 0.70 -9.41 -5.03
C THR A 212 1.83 -9.15 -6.01
N THR A 213 3.03 -8.92 -5.47
CA THR A 213 4.29 -8.88 -6.22
C THR A 213 5.14 -10.12 -6.01
N LEU A 214 4.63 -11.12 -5.28
CA LEU A 214 5.29 -12.40 -5.13
C LEU A 214 5.20 -13.16 -6.45
N SER A 215 6.36 -13.53 -7.00
CA SER A 215 6.42 -14.48 -8.10
C SER A 215 5.80 -15.80 -7.66
N ALA A 216 4.97 -16.40 -8.52
CA ALA A 216 4.52 -17.77 -8.30
C ALA A 216 5.76 -18.66 -8.16
N ALA A 217 5.82 -19.44 -7.08
CA ALA A 217 6.92 -20.39 -6.90
C ALA A 217 6.98 -21.31 -8.12
N PRO A 218 8.18 -21.62 -8.66
CA PRO A 218 8.28 -22.59 -9.75
C PRO A 218 7.68 -23.90 -9.26
N VAL A 219 6.57 -24.30 -9.88
CA VAL A 219 6.01 -25.63 -9.66
C VAL A 219 7.09 -26.58 -10.15
N ALA A 220 7.65 -27.39 -9.25
CA ALA A 220 8.55 -28.45 -9.65
C ALA A 220 7.75 -29.36 -10.59
N SER A 221 8.00 -29.26 -11.89
CA SER A 221 7.53 -30.24 -12.86
C SER A 221 8.08 -31.58 -12.41
N GLU A 222 7.22 -32.51 -12.02
CA GLU A 222 7.60 -33.91 -11.89
C GLU A 222 8.26 -34.34 -13.21
N ALA A 223 9.46 -34.88 -13.10
CA ALA A 223 10.22 -35.50 -14.17
C ALA A 223 10.43 -36.97 -13.83
#